data_AF-A0A9D8FLG2-F1
#
_entry.id   AF-A0A9D8FLG2-F1
#
_cell.length_a   1.000
_cell.length_b   1.000
_cell.length_c   1.000
_cell.angle_alpha   90.00
_cell.angle_beta   90.00
_cell.angle_gamma   90.00
#
_symmetry.space_group_name_H-M   'P 1'
#
loop_
_entity.id
_entity.type
_entity.pdbx_description
1 polymer ?
#
loop_
_entity_poly.entity_id
_entity_poly.type
_entity_poly.pdbx_seq_one_letter_code
_entity_poly.pdbx_strand_id
1 'polypeptide(L)'
;MKTIHLRLTIFIFIMPLLLFIKPAAAKENPSLDLSKVTIPKEYGAIKEVYMAPGGKDSKIIFHVQDIHANYEAQRNLANILEYLIRTYGIEVVLVEGGVTDKDFSYIRDWAPIDERKEKADKLLREGVISGETYVDIATDFPLKFQGIEDKELYEENMQIYLKVGNFREEALKAIEGFKKTIEKLKKYIYTTDLNKFDKYKDFYKTEETKLIEYLEYLSNIAEKEDIDLTDYPNHLILTKTARLEKAIDFDTVEIERDNLIKRLDSLLPKEKMSELVIRSIDFKEDKISAAEFYSYLKDLSLDSSVDMDEYKNLKTYVEYIRSLEELESKELFEEINKIEDIVSGVLCKNKQQKELFMVSKSLSTLESFLMLKLAPEDFDYYKENKKDFLLKEWKSFLRKQSKRFDIAPTIPDDTSIITENLSILESFYETAFKRDDAFLRNSLKKMDKEGEKIAFLITGGFHTKNLKRLFMADKISFLIITPRLTQETDYQLYDRILKESYKTRIWDE
;
A
#
# COMPACT_ATOMS: atom_id res chain seq x y z
N MET A 1 43.28 -5.48 47.73
CA MET A 1 42.76 -4.64 48.84
C MET A 1 41.55 -3.87 48.34
N LYS A 2 40.63 -3.46 49.24
CA LYS A 2 39.24 -3.02 48.91
C LYS A 2 38.44 -4.19 48.32
N THR A 3 37.84 -5.08 49.11
CA THR A 3 36.77 -4.88 50.13
C THR A 3 35.44 -4.49 49.48
N ILE A 4 34.55 -5.47 49.35
CA ILE A 4 33.15 -5.30 48.93
C ILE A 4 32.27 -5.70 50.12
N HIS A 5 31.31 -4.86 50.48
CA HIS A 5 30.32 -5.14 51.52
C HIS A 5 28.90 -4.86 51.02
N LEU A 6 28.28 -5.94 50.54
CA LEU A 6 26.91 -6.38 50.85
C LEU A 6 26.04 -5.42 51.70
N ARG A 7 24.84 -5.05 51.20
CA ARG A 7 23.53 -5.41 51.81
C ARG A 7 22.31 -4.82 51.09
N LEU A 8 21.27 -5.66 50.92
CA LEU A 8 19.82 -5.48 51.18
C LEU A 8 19.12 -4.13 50.79
N THR A 9 17.89 -4.06 50.27
CA THR A 9 16.81 -5.03 49.91
C THR A 9 15.94 -4.35 48.80
N ILE A 10 14.72 -4.71 48.35
CA ILE A 10 13.63 -5.63 48.76
C ILE A 10 13.13 -6.39 47.50
N PHE A 11 12.60 -7.61 47.64
CA PHE A 11 11.80 -8.29 46.61
C PHE A 11 10.30 -8.08 46.90
N ILE A 12 9.51 -7.58 45.95
CA ILE A 12 8.04 -7.64 46.01
C ILE A 12 7.56 -8.52 44.86
N PHE A 13 7.01 -9.68 45.21
CA PHE A 13 6.23 -10.51 44.30
C PHE A 13 4.86 -9.85 44.08
N ILE A 14 4.53 -9.52 42.84
CA ILE A 14 3.12 -9.43 42.40
C ILE A 14 2.89 -10.64 41.51
N MET A 15 2.13 -11.60 42.04
CA MET A 15 1.71 -12.80 41.32
C MET A 15 0.70 -12.40 40.23
N PRO A 16 0.81 -12.92 38.99
CA PRO A 16 -0.23 -12.72 37.99
C PRO A 16 -1.51 -13.41 38.49
N LEU A 17 -2.56 -12.62 38.71
CA LEU A 17 -3.84 -13.13 39.18
C LEU A 17 -4.48 -13.97 38.07
N LEU A 18 -4.88 -15.20 38.39
CA LEU A 18 -5.60 -16.08 37.47
C LEU A 18 -6.94 -15.44 37.08
N LEU A 19 -6.99 -14.89 35.86
CA LEU A 19 -8.24 -14.46 35.23
C LEU A 19 -9.08 -15.70 34.93
N PHE A 20 -10.06 -15.95 35.80
CA PHE A 20 -11.12 -16.92 35.53
C PHE A 20 -11.85 -16.51 34.24
N ILE A 21 -11.77 -17.37 33.23
CA ILE A 21 -12.55 -17.25 31.99
C ILE A 21 -14.03 -17.33 32.39
N LYS A 22 -14.73 -16.20 32.35
CA LYS A 22 -16.20 -16.18 32.37
C LYS A 22 -16.70 -16.69 31.02
N PRO A 23 -17.82 -17.44 30.98
CA PRO A 23 -18.52 -17.71 29.72
C PRO A 23 -18.88 -16.40 29.03
N ALA A 24 -18.91 -16.40 27.69
CA ALA A 24 -19.23 -15.22 26.92
C ALA A 24 -20.60 -14.64 27.31
N ALA A 25 -20.61 -13.38 27.75
CA ALA A 25 -21.82 -12.56 27.70
C ALA A 25 -22.17 -12.28 26.23
N ALA A 26 -23.44 -11.99 25.95
CA ALA A 26 -23.87 -11.70 24.58
C ALA A 26 -23.09 -10.52 23.98
N LYS A 27 -22.83 -10.57 22.65
CA LYS A 27 -22.18 -9.50 21.89
C LYS A 27 -23.04 -8.22 21.83
N GLU A 28 -23.12 -7.46 22.93
CA GLU A 28 -23.28 -6.01 22.83
C GLU A 28 -22.00 -5.46 22.20
N ASN A 29 -21.95 -5.42 20.87
CA ASN A 29 -20.76 -5.04 20.12
C ASN A 29 -20.51 -3.53 20.32
N PRO A 30 -19.51 -3.13 21.13
CA PRO A 30 -19.30 -1.72 21.44
C PRO A 30 -18.80 -1.03 20.19
N SER A 31 -19.40 0.11 19.84
CA SER A 31 -19.09 0.83 18.60
C SER A 31 -17.59 1.01 18.39
N LEU A 32 -17.03 0.30 17.41
CA LEU A 32 -15.60 0.33 17.16
C LEU A 32 -15.19 1.69 16.61
N ASP A 33 -14.21 2.30 17.27
CA ASP A 33 -13.62 3.58 16.87
C ASP A 33 -12.40 3.29 15.99
N LEU A 34 -12.56 3.41 14.67
CA LEU A 34 -11.51 3.02 13.72
C LEU A 34 -10.23 3.85 13.86
N SER A 35 -10.30 5.05 14.44
CA SER A 35 -9.11 5.87 14.74
C SER A 35 -8.18 5.25 15.78
N LYS A 36 -8.66 4.25 16.53
CA LYS A 36 -7.90 3.51 17.56
C LYS A 36 -7.52 2.09 17.14
N VAL A 37 -7.83 1.69 15.91
CA VAL A 37 -7.45 0.37 15.39
C VAL A 37 -5.97 0.40 15.01
N THR A 38 -5.16 -0.38 15.73
CA THR A 38 -3.74 -0.61 15.45
C THR A 38 -3.51 -1.99 14.84
N ILE A 39 -2.36 -2.18 14.20
CA ILE A 39 -1.79 -3.49 13.84
C ILE A 39 -0.27 -3.49 14.08
N PRO A 40 0.37 -4.65 14.32
CA PRO A 40 1.83 -4.74 14.46
C PRO A 40 2.56 -4.35 13.16
N LYS A 41 3.54 -3.45 13.26
CA LYS A 41 4.29 -2.84 12.13
C LYS A 41 5.21 -3.83 11.41
N GLU A 42 5.50 -4.97 12.04
CA GLU A 42 6.16 -6.12 11.44
C GLU A 42 5.27 -6.86 10.44
N TYR A 43 3.94 -6.82 10.59
CA TYR A 43 3.01 -7.53 9.70
C TYR A 43 2.41 -6.62 8.62
N GLY A 44 2.31 -5.31 8.82
CA GLY A 44 1.75 -4.42 7.81
C GLY A 44 1.55 -2.98 8.27
N ALA A 45 0.82 -2.23 7.45
CA ALA A 45 0.41 -0.87 7.76
C ALA A 45 -1.05 -0.63 7.37
N ILE A 46 -1.79 0.07 8.23
CA ILE A 46 -3.05 0.71 7.86
C ILE A 46 -2.69 1.90 6.97
N LYS A 47 -3.33 2.02 5.80
CA LYS A 47 -3.06 3.04 4.78
C LYS A 47 -4.05 4.18 4.76
N GLU A 48 -5.27 3.93 5.20
CA GLU A 48 -6.34 4.92 5.27
C GLU A 48 -7.41 4.44 6.26
N VAL A 49 -8.07 5.37 6.95
CA VAL A 49 -9.23 5.13 7.81
C VAL A 49 -10.33 6.12 7.42
N TYR A 50 -11.54 5.63 7.21
CA TYR A 50 -12.70 6.45 6.86
C TYR A 50 -13.89 6.12 7.78
N MET A 51 -14.39 7.13 8.48
CA MET A 51 -15.59 7.05 9.32
C MET A 51 -16.77 7.70 8.58
N ALA A 52 -17.80 6.90 8.29
CA ALA A 52 -18.91 7.36 7.45
C ALA A 52 -19.88 8.30 8.19
N PRO A 53 -20.45 9.33 7.51
CA PRO A 53 -21.51 10.19 8.05
C PRO A 53 -22.82 9.41 8.35
N GLY A 54 -22.89 8.88 9.57
CA GLY A 54 -23.97 8.04 10.08
C GLY A 54 -23.65 7.46 11.47
N GLY A 55 -22.37 7.28 11.79
CA GLY A 55 -21.91 6.92 13.13
C GLY A 55 -22.06 5.43 13.46
N LYS A 56 -22.28 5.14 14.74
CA LYS A 56 -22.04 3.84 15.42
C LYS A 56 -22.76 2.60 14.86
N ASP A 57 -23.71 2.79 13.95
CA ASP A 57 -24.52 1.73 13.34
C ASP A 57 -24.19 1.44 11.87
N SER A 58 -23.27 2.20 11.24
CA SER A 58 -22.77 1.86 9.89
C SER A 58 -22.04 0.52 9.89
N LYS A 59 -22.13 -0.25 8.80
CA LYS A 59 -21.24 -1.39 8.57
C LYS A 59 -19.77 -0.91 8.49
N ILE A 60 -18.87 -1.77 8.96
CA ILE A 60 -17.43 -1.56 9.02
C ILE A 60 -16.73 -2.63 8.17
N ILE A 61 -15.90 -2.19 7.21
CA ILE A 61 -15.08 -3.06 6.38
C ILE A 61 -13.60 -2.90 6.74
N PHE A 62 -12.98 -3.99 7.21
CA PHE A 62 -11.54 -4.14 7.29
C PHE A 62 -11.03 -4.65 5.95
N HIS A 63 -10.67 -3.75 5.03
CA HIS A 63 -10.19 -4.14 3.70
C HIS A 63 -8.71 -4.48 3.75
N VAL A 64 -8.38 -5.76 3.67
CA VAL A 64 -7.00 -6.25 3.62
C VAL A 64 -6.63 -6.56 2.18
N GLN A 65 -5.55 -5.95 1.69
CA GLN A 65 -5.07 -6.17 0.34
C GLN A 65 -4.36 -7.51 0.23
N ASP A 66 -4.81 -8.37 -0.69
CA ASP A 66 -4.02 -9.52 -1.14
C ASP A 66 -3.04 -9.09 -2.26
N ILE A 67 -1.87 -9.71 -2.22
CA ILE A 67 -0.77 -9.56 -3.19
C ILE A 67 -0.63 -10.84 -4.06
N HIS A 68 -1.35 -11.90 -3.71
CA HIS A 68 -1.52 -13.20 -4.37
C HIS A 68 -0.22 -14.02 -4.55
N ALA A 69 -0.25 -15.30 -4.15
CA ALA A 69 0.87 -16.27 -4.26
C ALA A 69 2.24 -15.83 -3.68
N ASN A 70 2.35 -14.67 -3.05
CA ASN A 70 3.56 -14.17 -2.40
C ASN A 70 3.58 -14.62 -0.93
N TYR A 71 4.46 -15.56 -0.59
CA TYR A 71 4.49 -16.17 0.75
C TYR A 71 4.64 -15.17 1.90
N GLU A 72 5.48 -14.14 1.77
CA GLU A 72 5.69 -13.16 2.85
C GLU A 72 4.41 -12.33 3.08
N ALA A 73 3.84 -11.77 2.01
CA ALA A 73 2.61 -11.00 2.10
C ALA A 73 1.44 -11.85 2.63
N GLN A 74 1.29 -13.09 2.15
CA GLN A 74 0.23 -14.01 2.58
C GLN A 74 0.40 -14.46 4.03
N ARG A 75 1.64 -14.69 4.49
CA ARG A 75 1.92 -15.00 5.91
C ARG A 75 1.64 -13.80 6.81
N ASN A 76 1.95 -12.59 6.35
CA ASN A 76 1.67 -11.35 7.05
C ASN A 76 0.17 -11.00 7.07
N LEU A 77 -0.56 -11.26 5.98
CA LEU A 77 -2.03 -11.20 5.93
C LEU A 77 -2.64 -12.11 6.99
N ALA A 78 -2.18 -13.36 7.08
CA ALA A 78 -2.61 -14.29 8.14
C ALA A 78 -2.33 -13.73 9.56
N ASN A 79 -1.14 -13.19 9.81
CA ASN A 79 -0.79 -12.60 11.12
C ASN A 79 -1.65 -11.37 11.47
N ILE A 80 -1.98 -10.53 10.48
CA ILE A 80 -2.90 -9.39 10.64
C ILE A 80 -4.30 -9.88 11.04
N LEU A 81 -4.83 -10.87 10.32
CA LEU A 81 -6.14 -11.45 10.64
C LEU A 81 -6.12 -12.05 12.06
N GLU A 82 -5.13 -12.88 12.41
CA GLU A 82 -5.00 -13.44 13.76
C GLU A 82 -5.00 -12.37 14.85
N TYR A 83 -4.25 -11.28 14.68
CA TYR A 83 -4.20 -10.17 15.62
C TYR A 83 -5.56 -9.48 15.76
N LEU A 84 -6.22 -9.19 14.64
CA LEU A 84 -7.49 -8.45 14.61
C LEU A 84 -8.68 -9.30 15.10
N ILE A 85 -8.69 -10.61 14.82
CA ILE A 85 -9.66 -11.56 15.40
C ILE A 85 -9.52 -11.59 16.92
N ARG A 86 -8.29 -11.72 17.44
CA ARG A 86 -8.01 -11.75 18.90
C ARG A 86 -8.36 -10.43 19.60
N THR A 87 -8.20 -9.30 18.93
CA THR A 87 -8.36 -7.96 19.53
C THR A 87 -9.79 -7.42 19.41
N TYR A 88 -10.48 -7.70 18.29
CA TYR A 88 -11.78 -7.10 17.96
C TYR A 88 -12.93 -8.10 17.72
N GLY A 89 -12.67 -9.41 17.76
CA GLY A 89 -13.72 -10.44 17.65
C GLY A 89 -14.39 -10.53 16.28
N ILE A 90 -13.69 -10.15 15.22
CA ILE A 90 -14.20 -10.15 13.84
C ILE A 90 -14.19 -11.59 13.31
N GLU A 91 -15.36 -12.09 12.91
CA GLU A 91 -15.56 -13.49 12.49
C GLU A 91 -15.86 -13.63 10.99
N VAL A 92 -16.45 -12.62 10.34
CA VAL A 92 -16.82 -12.69 8.91
C VAL A 92 -15.63 -12.36 8.02
N VAL A 93 -15.35 -13.26 7.07
CA VAL A 93 -14.28 -13.11 6.07
C VAL A 93 -14.90 -13.14 4.67
N LEU A 94 -14.88 -11.99 3.99
CA LEU A 94 -15.42 -11.78 2.64
C LEU A 94 -14.25 -11.91 1.64
N VAL A 95 -14.32 -12.87 0.70
CA VAL A 95 -13.14 -13.27 -0.10
C VAL A 95 -13.37 -13.14 -1.61
N GLU A 96 -12.52 -12.35 -2.30
CA GLU A 96 -12.45 -12.28 -3.76
C GLU A 96 -12.22 -13.67 -4.39
N GLY A 97 -12.89 -13.98 -5.50
CA GLY A 97 -12.82 -15.32 -6.10
C GLY A 97 -13.42 -16.42 -5.23
N GLY A 98 -13.85 -16.13 -3.99
CA GLY A 98 -14.72 -16.96 -3.18
C GLY A 98 -16.16 -16.81 -3.65
N VAL A 99 -16.85 -17.93 -3.82
CA VAL A 99 -18.25 -17.99 -4.29
C VAL A 99 -19.13 -18.74 -3.28
N THR A 100 -18.51 -19.71 -2.63
CA THR A 100 -19.12 -20.67 -1.72
C THR A 100 -18.84 -20.22 -0.29
N ASP A 101 -19.75 -20.50 0.64
CA ASP A 101 -19.57 -20.20 2.07
C ASP A 101 -18.86 -21.37 2.78
N LYS A 102 -17.85 -21.96 2.12
CA LYS A 102 -17.15 -23.17 2.58
C LYS A 102 -15.87 -22.79 3.33
N ASP A 103 -15.78 -23.24 4.57
CA ASP A 103 -14.57 -23.23 5.39
C ASP A 103 -13.86 -24.61 5.39
N PHE A 104 -12.71 -24.66 6.04
CA PHE A 104 -11.88 -25.84 6.30
C PHE A 104 -11.97 -26.30 7.77
N SER A 105 -12.98 -25.85 8.52
CA SER A 105 -13.14 -26.21 9.94
C SER A 105 -13.28 -27.72 10.15
N TYR A 106 -13.82 -28.44 9.15
CA TYR A 106 -13.89 -29.90 9.14
C TYR A 106 -12.52 -30.59 9.26
N ILE A 107 -11.40 -29.94 8.91
CA ILE A 107 -10.05 -30.50 9.06
C ILE A 107 -9.63 -30.56 10.54
N ARG A 108 -10.23 -29.73 11.40
CA ARG A 108 -9.88 -29.61 12.82
C ARG A 108 -10.18 -30.90 13.62
N ASP A 109 -11.18 -31.66 13.20
CA ASP A 109 -11.52 -32.98 13.76
C ASP A 109 -10.56 -34.11 13.29
N TRP A 110 -9.79 -33.89 12.21
CA TRP A 110 -8.99 -34.92 11.54
C TRP A 110 -7.48 -34.81 11.82
N ALA A 111 -6.98 -33.62 12.15
CA ALA A 111 -5.55 -33.38 12.35
C ALA A 111 -5.27 -32.39 13.50
N PRO A 112 -4.25 -32.65 14.35
CA PRO A 112 -3.88 -31.74 15.42
C PRO A 112 -3.33 -30.42 14.88
N ILE A 113 -3.41 -29.38 15.70
CA ILE A 113 -3.11 -27.99 15.34
C ILE A 113 -1.72 -27.77 14.72
N ASP A 114 -0.72 -28.54 15.15
CA ASP A 114 0.67 -28.36 14.67
C ASP A 114 0.93 -29.06 13.32
N GLU A 115 0.32 -30.22 13.07
CA GLU A 115 0.30 -30.85 11.73
C GLU A 115 -0.46 -29.96 10.73
N ARG A 116 -1.58 -29.36 11.16
CA ARG A 116 -2.33 -28.39 10.35
C ARG A 116 -1.47 -27.17 10.00
N LYS A 117 -0.74 -26.59 10.96
CA LYS A 117 0.19 -25.46 10.73
C LYS A 117 1.31 -25.81 9.75
N GLU A 118 1.97 -26.96 9.91
CA GLU A 118 3.05 -27.39 8.99
C GLU A 118 2.50 -27.55 7.57
N LYS A 119 1.37 -28.25 7.42
CA LYS A 119 0.76 -28.50 6.11
C LYS A 119 0.24 -27.22 5.46
N ALA A 120 -0.35 -26.31 6.24
CA ALA A 120 -0.80 -25.00 5.76
C ALA A 120 0.39 -24.11 5.34
N ASP A 121 1.46 -24.04 6.12
CA ASP A 121 2.65 -23.21 5.78
C ASP A 121 3.29 -23.71 4.48
N LYS A 122 3.35 -25.03 4.28
CA LYS A 122 3.79 -25.61 3.01
C LYS A 122 2.88 -25.19 1.83
N LEU A 123 1.57 -25.29 1.96
CA LEU A 123 0.63 -24.90 0.90
C LEU A 123 0.67 -23.38 0.61
N LEU A 124 0.92 -22.57 1.64
CA LEU A 124 1.11 -21.11 1.54
C LEU A 124 2.39 -20.76 0.76
N ARG A 125 3.49 -21.51 0.97
CA ARG A 125 4.74 -21.39 0.19
C ARG A 125 4.59 -21.87 -1.25
N GLU A 126 3.78 -22.89 -1.47
CA GLU A 126 3.45 -23.41 -2.80
C GLU A 126 2.43 -22.52 -3.54
N GLY A 127 1.91 -21.46 -2.91
CA GLY A 127 0.91 -20.54 -3.47
C GLY A 127 -0.49 -21.14 -3.62
N VAL A 128 -0.73 -22.33 -3.06
CA VAL A 128 -1.97 -23.11 -3.24
C VAL A 128 -3.11 -22.60 -2.35
N ILE A 129 -2.79 -21.92 -1.26
CA ILE A 129 -3.76 -21.26 -0.36
C ILE A 129 -3.32 -19.82 -0.06
N SER A 130 -4.28 -18.95 0.22
CA SER A 130 -4.07 -17.59 0.72
C SER A 130 -4.02 -17.53 2.25
N GLY A 131 -3.65 -16.40 2.82
CA GLY A 131 -3.42 -16.18 4.26
C GLY A 131 -4.67 -16.38 5.12
N GLU A 132 -5.86 -16.04 4.64
CA GLU A 132 -7.13 -16.31 5.32
C GLU A 132 -7.43 -17.80 5.40
N THR A 133 -7.20 -18.53 4.30
CA THR A 133 -7.27 -20.00 4.29
C THR A 133 -6.21 -20.62 5.21
N TYR A 134 -5.02 -20.02 5.30
CA TYR A 134 -4.02 -20.42 6.29
C TYR A 134 -4.57 -20.26 7.71
N VAL A 135 -5.15 -19.10 8.08
CA VAL A 135 -5.69 -18.89 9.43
C VAL A 135 -6.77 -19.92 9.77
N ASP A 136 -7.67 -20.22 8.83
CA ASP A 136 -8.75 -21.19 9.06
C ASP A 136 -8.25 -22.62 9.31
N ILE A 137 -7.24 -23.05 8.56
CA ILE A 137 -6.62 -24.37 8.72
C ILE A 137 -5.71 -24.41 9.96
N ALA A 138 -4.92 -23.36 10.20
CA ALA A 138 -3.83 -23.32 11.19
C ALA A 138 -4.23 -22.77 12.57
N THR A 139 -5.49 -22.39 12.76
CA THR A 139 -6.07 -21.95 14.04
C THR A 139 -7.38 -22.71 14.34
N ASP A 140 -8.10 -22.30 15.39
CA ASP A 140 -9.41 -22.83 15.74
C ASP A 140 -10.48 -21.71 15.84
N PHE A 141 -10.26 -20.57 15.18
CA PHE A 141 -11.20 -19.45 15.19
C PHE A 141 -12.55 -19.81 14.52
N PRO A 142 -13.69 -19.31 15.01
CA PRO A 142 -15.01 -19.56 14.41
C PRO A 142 -15.24 -18.63 13.20
N LEU A 143 -14.37 -18.71 12.20
CA LEU A 143 -14.44 -17.87 11.01
C LEU A 143 -15.60 -18.27 10.11
N LYS A 144 -16.30 -17.25 9.61
CA LYS A 144 -17.41 -17.34 8.67
C LYS A 144 -16.91 -16.90 7.29
N PHE A 145 -16.40 -17.85 6.52
CA PHE A 145 -16.01 -17.59 5.13
C PHE A 145 -17.24 -17.35 4.28
N GLN A 146 -17.27 -16.24 3.54
CA GLN A 146 -18.39 -15.87 2.68
C GLN A 146 -17.87 -15.48 1.29
N GLY A 147 -18.34 -16.20 0.27
CA GLY A 147 -18.00 -15.89 -1.11
C GLY A 147 -18.72 -14.62 -1.60
N ILE A 148 -17.98 -13.68 -2.20
CA ILE A 148 -18.53 -12.41 -2.72
C ILE A 148 -18.40 -12.25 -4.23
N GLU A 149 -17.75 -13.19 -4.92
CA GLU A 149 -17.57 -13.19 -6.37
C GLU A 149 -18.91 -13.35 -7.12
N ASP A 150 -18.96 -12.81 -8.34
CA ASP A 150 -20.07 -12.99 -9.28
C ASP A 150 -19.62 -13.92 -10.41
N LYS A 151 -20.34 -15.02 -10.61
CA LYS A 151 -19.87 -16.17 -11.42
C LYS A 151 -19.63 -15.79 -12.87
N GLU A 152 -20.59 -15.07 -13.44
CA GLU A 152 -20.58 -14.65 -14.83
C GLU A 152 -19.47 -13.59 -15.06
N LEU A 153 -19.27 -12.67 -14.13
CA LEU A 153 -18.20 -11.65 -14.21
C LEU A 153 -16.79 -12.24 -14.03
N TYR A 154 -16.61 -13.19 -13.11
CA TYR A 154 -15.33 -13.90 -12.94
C TYR A 154 -14.97 -14.73 -14.18
N GLU A 155 -15.94 -15.49 -14.72
CA GLU A 155 -15.76 -16.25 -15.95
C GLU A 155 -15.44 -15.34 -17.14
N GLU A 156 -16.16 -14.22 -17.31
CA GLU A 156 -15.85 -13.21 -18.33
C GLU A 156 -14.41 -12.69 -18.18
N ASN A 157 -14.00 -12.33 -16.96
CA ASN A 157 -12.68 -11.76 -16.66
C ASN A 157 -11.55 -12.79 -16.87
N MET A 158 -11.75 -14.05 -16.48
CA MET A 158 -10.81 -15.16 -16.74
C MET A 158 -10.70 -15.52 -18.22
N GLN A 159 -11.80 -15.55 -18.97
CA GLN A 159 -11.77 -15.76 -20.42
C GLN A 159 -11.04 -14.62 -21.14
N ILE A 160 -11.14 -13.39 -20.65
CA ILE A 160 -10.34 -12.27 -21.15
C ILE A 160 -8.86 -12.47 -20.79
N TYR A 161 -8.52 -12.80 -19.55
CA TYR A 161 -7.13 -13.08 -19.12
C TYR A 161 -6.45 -14.13 -20.02
N LEU A 162 -7.14 -15.24 -20.31
CA LEU A 162 -6.65 -16.30 -21.19
C LEU A 162 -6.48 -15.83 -22.65
N LYS A 163 -7.42 -15.03 -23.18
CA LYS A 163 -7.29 -14.43 -24.53
C LYS A 163 -6.07 -13.52 -24.62
N VAL A 164 -5.81 -12.69 -23.60
CA VAL A 164 -4.59 -11.85 -23.54
C VAL A 164 -3.34 -12.70 -23.53
N GLY A 165 -3.33 -13.80 -22.76
CA GLY A 165 -2.23 -14.76 -22.74
C GLY A 165 -1.84 -15.31 -24.13
N ASN A 166 -2.79 -15.45 -25.05
CA ASN A 166 -2.54 -16.00 -26.39
C ASN A 166 -1.74 -15.05 -27.32
N PHE A 167 -1.86 -13.73 -27.15
CA PHE A 167 -1.15 -12.75 -28.00
C PHE A 167 -0.07 -11.93 -27.26
N ARG A 168 -0.05 -11.96 -25.91
CA ARG A 168 0.85 -11.16 -25.08
C ARG A 168 2.31 -11.26 -25.51
N GLU A 169 2.84 -12.47 -25.75
CA GLU A 169 4.26 -12.63 -26.09
C GLU A 169 4.63 -11.98 -27.44
N GLU A 170 3.75 -12.06 -28.44
CA GLU A 170 3.96 -11.45 -29.76
C GLU A 170 3.80 -9.92 -29.70
N ALA A 171 2.79 -9.44 -28.98
CA ALA A 171 2.60 -8.01 -28.73
C ALA A 171 3.79 -7.39 -27.96
N LEU A 172 4.35 -8.11 -26.96
CA LEU A 172 5.55 -7.69 -26.23
C LEU A 172 6.79 -7.64 -27.15
N LYS A 173 6.99 -8.64 -28.02
CA LYS A 173 8.04 -8.62 -29.06
C LYS A 173 7.85 -7.44 -30.02
N ALA A 174 6.61 -7.06 -30.33
CA ALA A 174 6.31 -5.94 -31.20
C ALA A 174 6.64 -4.58 -30.55
N ILE A 175 6.24 -4.32 -29.30
CA ILE A 175 6.59 -3.07 -28.59
C ILE A 175 8.10 -2.93 -28.35
N GLU A 176 8.82 -4.03 -28.16
CA GLU A 176 10.28 -4.02 -27.98
C GLU A 176 11.02 -3.43 -29.19
N GLY A 177 10.46 -3.57 -30.39
CA GLY A 177 10.96 -2.90 -31.60
C GLY A 177 10.81 -1.37 -31.57
N PHE A 178 9.75 -0.86 -30.92
CA PHE A 178 9.56 0.56 -30.63
C PHE A 178 10.52 1.03 -29.54
N LYS A 179 10.60 0.32 -28.40
CA LYS A 179 11.53 0.62 -27.28
C LYS A 179 12.97 0.82 -27.79
N LYS A 180 13.50 -0.18 -28.50
CA LYS A 180 14.84 -0.14 -29.13
C LYS A 180 15.04 1.01 -30.12
N THR A 181 13.98 1.59 -30.68
CA THR A 181 14.06 2.76 -31.59
C THR A 181 13.96 4.08 -30.83
N ILE A 182 13.10 4.15 -29.81
CA ILE A 182 12.99 5.27 -28.88
C ILE A 182 14.32 5.47 -28.15
N GLU A 183 14.92 4.42 -27.58
CA GLU A 183 16.21 4.52 -26.87
C GLU A 183 17.39 4.95 -27.75
N LYS A 184 17.31 4.70 -29.07
CA LYS A 184 18.26 5.31 -30.03
C LYS A 184 17.94 6.79 -30.21
N LEU A 185 16.68 7.16 -30.42
CA LEU A 185 16.23 8.53 -30.70
C LEU A 185 16.36 9.49 -29.50
N LYS A 186 16.15 9.03 -28.26
CA LYS A 186 16.34 9.83 -27.03
C LYS A 186 17.73 10.47 -27.02
N LYS A 187 18.77 9.75 -27.47
CA LYS A 187 20.18 10.20 -27.54
C LYS A 187 20.45 11.35 -28.52
N TYR A 188 19.52 11.66 -29.43
CA TYR A 188 19.64 12.75 -30.43
C TYR A 188 18.56 13.83 -30.28
N ILE A 189 17.41 13.50 -29.68
CA ILE A 189 16.26 14.41 -29.56
C ILE A 189 16.19 15.06 -28.17
N TYR A 190 16.45 14.31 -27.09
CA TYR A 190 16.39 14.86 -25.74
C TYR A 190 17.61 15.72 -25.42
N THR A 191 17.42 16.74 -24.60
CA THR A 191 18.52 17.39 -23.86
C THR A 191 19.08 16.43 -22.80
N THR A 192 20.30 16.69 -22.30
CA THR A 192 20.88 15.98 -21.15
C THR A 192 19.94 15.94 -19.94
N ASP A 193 19.30 17.06 -19.60
CA ASP A 193 18.37 17.14 -18.47
C ASP A 193 17.14 16.24 -18.67
N LEU A 194 16.45 16.36 -19.81
CA LEU A 194 15.32 15.49 -20.17
C LEU A 194 15.69 14.00 -20.20
N ASN A 195 16.89 13.61 -20.68
CA ASN A 195 17.33 12.21 -20.62
C ASN A 195 17.73 11.74 -19.22
N LYS A 196 18.18 12.65 -18.33
CA LYS A 196 18.39 12.34 -16.92
C LYS A 196 17.05 12.14 -16.21
N PHE A 197 16.07 13.01 -16.45
CA PHE A 197 14.74 12.93 -15.85
C PHE A 197 14.01 11.64 -16.23
N ASP A 198 13.96 11.35 -17.52
CA ASP A 198 13.39 10.14 -18.11
C ASP A 198 13.98 8.86 -17.48
N LYS A 199 15.31 8.80 -17.26
CA LYS A 199 15.98 7.69 -16.55
C LYS A 199 15.70 7.63 -15.05
N TYR A 200 15.69 8.77 -14.35
CA TYR A 200 15.40 8.79 -12.91
C TYR A 200 13.96 8.34 -12.64
N LYS A 201 13.02 8.69 -13.54
CA LYS A 201 11.65 8.19 -13.52
C LYS A 201 11.58 6.68 -13.76
N ASP A 202 12.33 6.16 -14.73
CA ASP A 202 12.41 4.71 -14.96
C ASP A 202 13.01 3.98 -13.74
N PHE A 203 14.13 4.46 -13.17
CA PHE A 203 14.76 3.87 -11.97
C PHE A 203 13.88 3.95 -10.71
N TYR A 204 13.08 5.00 -10.56
CA TYR A 204 12.08 5.07 -9.49
C TYR A 204 10.98 4.02 -9.69
N LYS A 205 10.52 3.82 -10.94
CA LYS A 205 9.51 2.81 -11.29
C LYS A 205 10.02 1.35 -11.22
N THR A 206 11.33 1.11 -11.27
CA THR A 206 11.95 -0.20 -11.06
C THR A 206 12.51 -0.40 -9.64
N GLU A 207 12.20 0.51 -8.71
CA GLU A 207 12.71 0.54 -7.32
C GLU A 207 14.25 0.60 -7.18
N GLU A 208 14.98 0.82 -8.29
CA GLU A 208 16.44 1.05 -8.34
C GLU A 208 16.86 2.38 -7.70
N THR A 209 15.94 3.32 -7.51
CA THR A 209 16.16 4.61 -6.81
C THR A 209 15.14 4.79 -5.71
N LYS A 210 15.59 5.15 -4.50
CA LYS A 210 14.68 5.36 -3.36
C LYS A 210 13.80 6.58 -3.58
N LEU A 211 12.55 6.50 -3.11
CA LEU A 211 11.58 7.61 -3.17
C LEU A 211 12.18 8.96 -2.77
N ILE A 212 12.86 9.05 -1.60
CA ILE A 212 13.49 10.28 -1.11
C ILE A 212 14.50 10.87 -2.11
N GLU A 213 15.34 10.02 -2.71
CA GLU A 213 16.37 10.42 -3.68
C GLU A 213 15.73 10.94 -4.97
N TYR A 214 14.56 10.40 -5.35
CA TYR A 214 13.76 10.88 -6.48
C TYR A 214 13.03 12.20 -6.17
N LEU A 215 12.47 12.39 -4.98
CA LEU A 215 11.83 13.65 -4.57
C LEU A 215 12.84 14.78 -4.40
N GLU A 216 14.03 14.50 -3.84
CA GLU A 216 15.15 15.45 -3.84
C GLU A 216 15.57 15.80 -5.28
N TYR A 217 15.61 14.82 -6.19
CA TYR A 217 15.91 15.07 -7.61
C TYR A 217 14.85 15.95 -8.32
N LEU A 218 13.54 15.69 -8.12
CA LEU A 218 12.47 16.53 -8.65
C LEU A 218 12.55 17.97 -8.11
N SER A 219 12.80 18.12 -6.81
CA SER A 219 12.99 19.44 -6.17
C SER A 219 14.13 20.24 -6.78
N ASN A 220 15.27 19.58 -7.06
CA ASN A 220 16.43 20.21 -7.69
C ASN A 220 16.15 20.64 -9.15
N ILE A 221 15.21 20.01 -9.86
CA ILE A 221 14.76 20.50 -11.18
C ILE A 221 13.83 21.71 -11.00
N ALA A 222 12.91 21.65 -10.03
CA ALA A 222 11.97 22.72 -9.78
C ALA A 222 12.67 24.03 -9.41
N GLU A 223 13.65 23.99 -8.50
CA GLU A 223 14.49 25.14 -8.14
C GLU A 223 15.30 25.69 -9.33
N LYS A 224 15.81 24.81 -10.20
CA LYS A 224 16.59 25.19 -11.39
C LYS A 224 15.75 25.87 -12.48
N GLU A 225 14.51 25.44 -12.66
CA GLU A 225 13.64 25.86 -13.77
C GLU A 225 12.51 26.81 -13.32
N ASP A 226 12.59 27.36 -12.09
CA ASP A 226 11.65 28.31 -11.48
C ASP A 226 10.19 27.78 -11.40
N ILE A 227 10.05 26.52 -10.99
CA ILE A 227 8.77 25.84 -10.80
C ILE A 227 8.37 25.93 -9.33
N ASP A 228 7.26 26.62 -9.04
CA ASP A 228 6.69 26.65 -7.70
C ASP A 228 6.15 25.26 -7.30
N LEU A 229 6.38 24.87 -6.04
CA LEU A 229 5.94 23.62 -5.46
C LEU A 229 5.03 23.83 -4.21
N THR A 230 4.60 25.05 -3.88
CA THR A 230 3.74 25.29 -2.71
C THR A 230 2.41 24.53 -2.76
N ASP A 231 1.90 24.24 -3.95
CA ASP A 231 0.68 23.44 -4.16
C ASP A 231 0.90 21.92 -3.96
N TYR A 232 2.11 21.49 -3.58
CA TYR A 232 2.50 20.09 -3.33
C TYR A 232 3.02 19.90 -1.89
N PRO A 233 2.14 20.04 -0.88
CA PRO A 233 2.55 20.04 0.52
C PRO A 233 3.17 18.71 0.98
N ASN A 234 2.70 17.55 0.49
CA ASN A 234 3.23 16.27 0.93
C ASN A 234 4.65 16.00 0.38
N HIS A 235 4.93 16.42 -0.85
CA HIS A 235 6.27 16.46 -1.43
C HIS A 235 7.21 17.36 -0.63
N LEU A 236 6.75 18.56 -0.26
CA LEU A 236 7.52 19.50 0.57
C LEU A 236 7.75 18.96 2.00
N ILE A 237 6.75 18.32 2.60
CA ILE A 237 6.86 17.66 3.91
C ILE A 237 7.92 16.55 3.86
N LEU A 238 7.84 15.62 2.90
CA LEU A 238 8.73 14.46 2.88
C LEU A 238 10.18 14.82 2.49
N THR A 239 10.36 15.81 1.62
CA THR A 239 11.71 16.34 1.33
C THR A 239 12.29 17.17 2.48
N LYS A 240 11.45 17.86 3.27
CA LYS A 240 11.86 18.50 4.53
C LYS A 240 12.23 17.48 5.60
N THR A 241 11.41 16.46 5.84
CA THR A 241 11.67 15.45 6.90
C THR A 241 12.93 14.65 6.60
N ALA A 242 13.18 14.28 5.35
CA ALA A 242 14.44 13.64 4.94
C ALA A 242 15.69 14.52 5.20
N ARG A 243 15.57 15.86 5.13
CA ARG A 243 16.65 16.79 5.48
C ARG A 243 16.83 16.93 6.99
N LEU A 244 15.74 16.89 7.77
CA LEU A 244 15.78 16.88 9.23
C LEU A 244 16.37 15.57 9.77
N GLU A 245 15.96 14.41 9.24
CA GLU A 245 16.49 13.08 9.60
C GLU A 245 18.01 13.01 9.43
N LYS A 246 18.53 13.50 8.30
CA LYS A 246 19.99 13.62 8.03
C LYS A 246 20.74 14.55 8.99
N ALA A 247 20.03 15.34 9.81
CA ALA A 247 20.60 16.31 10.75
C ALA A 247 20.39 15.95 12.24
N ILE A 248 19.72 14.83 12.55
CA ILE A 248 19.43 14.38 13.91
C ILE A 248 20.43 13.31 14.34
N ASP A 249 21.12 13.55 15.46
CA ASP A 249 21.82 12.50 16.21
C ASP A 249 20.83 11.85 17.20
N PHE A 250 20.30 10.68 16.85
CA PHE A 250 19.23 10.02 17.59
C PHE A 250 19.65 9.53 19.00
N ASP A 251 20.91 9.13 19.19
CA ASP A 251 21.44 8.80 20.52
C ASP A 251 21.47 10.07 21.40
N THR A 252 21.76 11.22 20.80
CA THR A 252 21.75 12.52 21.49
C THR A 252 20.32 13.02 21.76
N VAL A 253 19.31 12.69 20.95
CA VAL A 253 17.88 12.99 21.25
C VAL A 253 17.47 12.39 22.59
N GLU A 254 17.82 11.13 22.85
CA GLU A 254 17.49 10.45 24.12
C GLU A 254 18.16 11.14 25.31
N ILE A 255 19.44 11.54 25.17
CA ILE A 255 20.22 12.23 26.19
C ILE A 255 19.64 13.65 26.45
N GLU A 256 19.32 14.39 25.40
CA GLU A 256 18.71 15.72 25.48
C GLU A 256 17.32 15.66 26.13
N ARG A 257 16.46 14.71 25.74
CA ARG A 257 15.15 14.49 26.38
C ARG A 257 15.30 14.21 27.87
N ASP A 258 16.16 13.27 28.25
CA ASP A 258 16.34 12.91 29.65
C ASP A 258 16.89 14.09 30.48
N ASN A 259 17.69 14.97 29.88
CA ASN A 259 18.17 16.19 30.52
C ASN A 259 17.11 17.29 30.58
N LEU A 260 16.23 17.41 29.59
CA LEU A 260 15.06 18.28 29.64
C LEU A 260 14.08 17.84 30.73
N ILE A 261 13.77 16.54 30.84
CA ILE A 261 12.88 16.02 31.88
C ILE A 261 13.44 16.27 33.29
N LYS A 262 14.76 16.06 33.51
CA LYS A 262 15.43 16.42 34.78
C LYS A 262 15.37 17.94 35.06
N ARG A 263 15.42 18.78 34.02
CA ARG A 263 15.30 20.23 34.16
C ARG A 263 13.87 20.64 34.54
N LEU A 264 12.87 20.05 33.90
CA LEU A 264 11.45 20.26 34.17
C LEU A 264 11.04 19.79 35.57
N ASP A 265 11.56 18.66 36.07
CA ASP A 265 11.34 18.19 37.46
C ASP A 265 11.75 19.23 38.52
N SER A 266 12.76 20.07 38.20
CA SER A 266 13.20 21.17 39.08
C SER A 266 12.40 22.48 38.97
N LEU A 267 11.43 22.55 38.04
CA LEU A 267 10.71 23.79 37.68
C LEU A 267 9.17 23.65 37.72
N LEU A 268 8.63 22.47 37.39
CA LEU A 268 7.19 22.24 37.24
C LEU A 268 6.47 22.09 38.59
N PRO A 269 5.20 22.53 38.68
CA PRO A 269 4.28 22.07 39.72
C PRO A 269 4.13 20.54 39.72
N LYS A 270 3.89 19.93 40.89
CA LYS A 270 3.76 18.47 41.05
C LYS A 270 2.65 17.88 40.19
N GLU A 271 1.61 18.65 39.96
CA GLU A 271 0.46 18.33 39.14
C GLU A 271 0.88 18.14 37.67
N LYS A 272 1.70 19.07 37.14
CA LYS A 272 2.24 18.99 35.77
C LYS A 272 3.32 17.93 35.61
N MET A 273 4.15 17.70 36.64
CA MET A 273 5.09 16.58 36.63
C MET A 273 4.36 15.22 36.67
N SER A 274 3.24 15.12 37.38
CA SER A 274 2.38 13.93 37.36
C SER A 274 1.73 13.68 35.99
N GLU A 275 1.24 14.74 35.33
CA GLU A 275 0.72 14.67 33.96
C GLU A 275 1.80 14.21 32.95
N LEU A 276 3.04 14.70 33.08
CA LEU A 276 4.16 14.26 32.27
C LEU A 276 4.52 12.78 32.51
N VAL A 277 4.50 12.30 33.75
CA VAL A 277 4.72 10.88 34.06
C VAL A 277 3.64 10.01 33.41
N ILE A 278 2.36 10.39 33.49
CA ILE A 278 1.24 9.67 32.86
C ILE A 278 1.44 9.60 31.35
N ARG A 279 1.66 10.75 30.68
CA ARG A 279 1.92 10.81 29.23
C ARG A 279 3.16 10.00 28.81
N SER A 280 4.20 9.93 29.66
CA SER A 280 5.39 9.10 29.39
C SER A 280 5.15 7.59 29.52
N ILE A 281 4.13 7.17 30.28
CA ILE A 281 3.67 5.78 30.32
C ILE A 281 2.79 5.51 29.12
N ASP A 282 1.84 6.40 28.80
CA ASP A 282 0.95 6.22 27.67
C ASP A 282 1.69 6.19 26.32
N PHE A 283 2.79 6.94 26.18
CA PHE A 283 3.69 6.84 25.03
C PHE A 283 4.44 5.50 24.97
N LYS A 284 4.88 4.95 26.11
CA LYS A 284 5.54 3.63 26.19
C LYS A 284 4.59 2.45 26.00
N GLU A 285 3.29 2.69 26.09
CA GLU A 285 2.22 1.72 25.85
C GLU A 285 1.53 1.96 24.48
N ASP A 286 2.16 2.73 23.57
CA ASP A 286 1.69 3.07 22.22
C ASP A 286 0.27 3.71 22.15
N LYS A 287 -0.23 4.28 23.25
CA LYS A 287 -1.56 4.91 23.34
C LYS A 287 -1.62 6.34 22.78
N ILE A 288 -0.49 7.04 22.79
CA ILE A 288 -0.31 8.37 22.20
C ILE A 288 0.87 8.35 21.24
N SER A 289 0.83 9.18 20.19
CA SER A 289 1.90 9.19 19.19
C SER A 289 3.18 9.81 19.76
N ALA A 290 4.32 9.52 19.10
CA ALA A 290 5.57 10.21 19.40
C ALA A 290 5.42 11.73 19.22
N ALA A 291 4.75 12.16 18.15
CA ALA A 291 4.54 13.59 17.90
C ALA A 291 3.65 14.25 18.95
N GLU A 292 2.63 13.59 19.50
CA GLU A 292 1.87 14.11 20.66
C GLU A 292 2.76 14.23 21.90
N PHE A 293 3.48 13.16 22.27
CA PHE A 293 4.31 13.14 23.49
C PHE A 293 5.43 14.19 23.46
N TYR A 294 6.15 14.29 22.33
CA TYR A 294 7.26 15.21 22.18
C TYR A 294 6.81 16.65 21.90
N SER A 295 5.63 16.88 21.31
CA SER A 295 5.02 18.22 21.28
C SER A 295 4.64 18.68 22.69
N TYR A 296 4.03 17.81 23.52
CA TYR A 296 3.74 18.12 24.92
C TYR A 296 5.01 18.44 25.73
N LEU A 297 6.14 17.74 25.49
CA LEU A 297 7.44 18.09 26.10
C LEU A 297 7.94 19.49 25.69
N LYS A 298 7.73 19.88 24.42
CA LYS A 298 8.07 21.22 23.90
C LYS A 298 7.15 22.31 24.46
N ASP A 299 5.87 22.02 24.62
CA ASP A 299 4.93 22.99 25.21
C ASP A 299 5.24 23.21 26.69
N LEU A 300 5.56 22.14 27.45
CA LEU A 300 6.03 22.24 28.83
C LEU A 300 7.34 23.02 28.99
N SER A 301 8.28 22.92 28.05
CA SER A 301 9.53 23.69 28.12
C SER A 301 9.30 25.18 27.88
N LEU A 302 8.47 25.52 26.90
CA LEU A 302 8.04 26.89 26.62
C LEU A 302 7.29 27.51 27.82
N ASP A 303 6.29 26.81 28.38
CA ASP A 303 5.57 27.23 29.60
C ASP A 303 6.52 27.44 30.79
N SER A 304 7.59 26.63 30.89
CA SER A 304 8.60 26.70 31.95
C SER A 304 9.72 27.72 31.68
N SER A 305 9.67 28.48 30.58
CA SER A 305 10.74 29.36 30.11
C SER A 305 12.11 28.67 29.94
N VAL A 306 12.10 27.41 29.50
CA VAL A 306 13.28 26.62 29.13
C VAL A 306 13.46 26.69 27.61
N ASP A 307 14.64 27.14 27.14
CA ASP A 307 14.91 27.28 25.72
C ASP A 307 15.19 25.92 25.06
N MET A 308 14.48 25.63 23.97
CA MET A 308 14.68 24.42 23.17
C MET A 308 15.94 24.50 22.29
N ASP A 309 16.56 25.67 22.10
CA ASP A 309 17.86 25.78 21.42
C ASP A 309 19.06 25.33 22.28
N GLU A 310 18.85 25.04 23.58
CA GLU A 310 19.76 24.24 24.40
C GLU A 310 19.72 22.73 24.02
N TYR A 311 18.61 22.27 23.41
CA TYR A 311 18.30 20.86 23.11
C TYR A 311 18.07 20.67 21.61
N LYS A 312 19.14 20.83 20.82
CA LYS A 312 19.07 20.99 19.36
C LYS A 312 18.62 19.75 18.61
N ASN A 313 19.07 18.56 19.00
CA ASN A 313 18.65 17.32 18.36
C ASN A 313 17.19 17.03 18.68
N LEU A 314 16.79 17.22 19.95
CA LEU A 314 15.42 17.07 20.43
C LEU A 314 14.46 18.04 19.74
N LYS A 315 14.83 19.33 19.62
CA LYS A 315 14.06 20.35 18.88
C LYS A 315 13.85 19.95 17.42
N THR A 316 14.93 19.55 16.74
CA THR A 316 14.91 19.09 15.35
C THR A 316 14.07 17.81 15.19
N TYR A 317 14.14 16.90 16.16
CA TYR A 317 13.38 15.66 16.21
C TYR A 317 11.87 15.91 16.43
N VAL A 318 11.48 16.86 17.30
CA VAL A 318 10.07 17.27 17.46
C VAL A 318 9.52 17.85 16.15
N GLU A 319 10.32 18.65 15.43
CA GLU A 319 9.91 19.18 14.13
C GLU A 319 9.82 18.08 13.04
N TYR A 320 10.71 17.08 13.09
CA TYR A 320 10.74 15.93 12.19
C TYR A 320 9.49 15.05 12.34
N ILE A 321 9.24 14.50 13.53
CA ILE A 321 8.12 13.59 13.78
C ILE A 321 6.76 14.26 13.57
N ARG A 322 6.61 15.53 13.97
CA ARG A 322 5.38 16.30 13.79
C ARG A 322 5.12 16.60 12.31
N SER A 323 6.16 16.80 11.51
CA SER A 323 6.00 16.94 10.05
C SER A 323 5.71 15.58 9.39
N LEU A 324 6.19 14.45 9.93
CA LEU A 324 5.81 13.11 9.43
C LEU A 324 4.37 12.72 9.77
N GLU A 325 3.82 13.21 10.90
CA GLU A 325 2.41 13.00 11.26
C GLU A 325 1.45 13.81 10.36
N GLU A 326 1.93 14.87 9.70
CA GLU A 326 1.20 15.66 8.70
C GLU A 326 1.25 15.06 7.26
N LEU A 327 1.91 13.90 7.05
CA LEU A 327 2.18 13.36 5.71
C LEU A 327 1.07 12.41 5.20
N GLU A 328 0.21 12.93 4.32
CA GLU A 328 -0.80 12.14 3.60
C GLU A 328 -0.16 11.32 2.47
N SER A 329 0.24 10.10 2.80
CA SER A 329 0.99 9.20 1.92
C SER A 329 0.30 8.87 0.60
N LYS A 330 -1.04 8.93 0.52
CA LYS A 330 -1.80 8.78 -0.73
C LYS A 330 -1.60 10.00 -1.64
N GLU A 331 -1.75 11.18 -1.07
CA GLU A 331 -1.76 12.45 -1.79
C GLU A 331 -0.37 12.76 -2.33
N LEU A 332 0.68 12.42 -1.60
CA LEU A 332 2.07 12.39 -2.08
C LEU A 332 2.23 11.72 -3.46
N PHE A 333 1.62 10.55 -3.71
CA PHE A 333 1.74 9.90 -5.03
C PHE A 333 0.95 10.62 -6.12
N GLU A 334 -0.15 11.29 -5.80
CA GLU A 334 -0.85 12.17 -6.74
C GLU A 334 -0.04 13.45 -7.04
N GLU A 335 0.64 14.01 -6.03
CA GLU A 335 1.55 15.15 -6.18
C GLU A 335 2.75 14.80 -7.07
N ILE A 336 3.41 13.65 -6.84
CA ILE A 336 4.54 13.18 -7.68
C ILE A 336 4.14 13.14 -9.16
N ASN A 337 2.98 12.55 -9.49
CA ASN A 337 2.51 12.49 -10.87
C ASN A 337 2.24 13.89 -11.47
N LYS A 338 1.70 14.83 -10.68
CA LYS A 338 1.49 16.24 -11.11
C LYS A 338 2.83 16.96 -11.35
N ILE A 339 3.79 16.80 -10.44
CA ILE A 339 5.14 17.36 -10.54
C ILE A 339 5.87 16.79 -11.77
N GLU A 340 5.79 15.49 -12.02
CA GLU A 340 6.40 14.85 -13.21
C GLU A 340 5.85 15.38 -14.53
N ASP A 341 4.55 15.63 -14.64
CA ASP A 341 3.93 16.16 -15.86
C ASP A 341 4.23 17.65 -16.06
N ILE A 342 4.42 18.43 -14.98
CA ILE A 342 4.94 19.81 -15.07
C ILE A 342 6.42 19.80 -15.48
N VAL A 343 7.27 19.05 -14.77
CA VAL A 343 8.72 18.95 -15.02
C VAL A 343 8.98 18.47 -16.45
N SER A 344 8.30 17.43 -16.92
CA SER A 344 8.44 16.97 -18.31
C SER A 344 7.93 18.00 -19.32
N GLY A 345 6.85 18.72 -19.01
CA GLY A 345 6.36 19.85 -19.79
C GLY A 345 7.39 20.97 -19.95
N VAL A 346 8.10 21.32 -18.88
CA VAL A 346 9.15 22.34 -18.85
C VAL A 346 10.44 21.87 -19.51
N LEU A 347 10.84 20.60 -19.32
CA LEU A 347 12.06 20.03 -19.93
C LEU A 347 11.91 19.74 -21.44
N CYS A 348 10.70 19.54 -21.96
CA CYS A 348 10.43 19.37 -23.38
C CYS A 348 10.45 20.70 -24.17
N LYS A 349 11.63 21.32 -24.28
CA LYS A 349 11.86 22.64 -24.90
C LYS A 349 11.42 22.77 -26.38
N ASN A 350 11.04 21.70 -27.07
CA ASN A 350 10.46 21.76 -28.42
C ASN A 350 9.47 20.62 -28.74
N LYS A 351 8.69 20.77 -29.82
CA LYS A 351 7.68 19.78 -30.24
C LYS A 351 8.24 18.35 -30.39
N GLN A 352 9.44 18.17 -30.92
CA GLN A 352 9.99 16.82 -31.19
C GLN A 352 10.38 16.10 -29.90
N GLN A 353 10.81 16.85 -28.89
CA GLN A 353 11.03 16.34 -27.53
C GLN A 353 9.71 15.91 -26.90
N LYS A 354 8.69 16.79 -26.94
CA LYS A 354 7.35 16.46 -26.40
C LYS A 354 6.71 15.26 -27.12
N GLU A 355 6.81 15.19 -28.44
CA GLU A 355 6.25 14.12 -29.26
C GLU A 355 6.98 12.78 -29.01
N LEU A 356 8.32 12.77 -28.82
CA LEU A 356 9.04 11.57 -28.40
C LEU A 356 8.71 11.16 -26.95
N PHE A 357 8.61 12.13 -26.03
CA PHE A 357 8.29 11.86 -24.63
C PHE A 357 6.89 11.27 -24.45
N MET A 358 5.87 11.82 -25.12
CA MET A 358 4.50 11.27 -25.08
C MET A 358 4.42 9.86 -25.67
N VAL A 359 5.16 9.59 -26.76
CA VAL A 359 5.28 8.23 -27.32
C VAL A 359 6.00 7.28 -26.35
N SER A 360 7.00 7.75 -25.60
CA SER A 360 7.68 6.96 -24.55
C SER A 360 6.76 6.67 -23.35
N LYS A 361 6.06 7.68 -22.82
CA LYS A 361 5.07 7.54 -21.72
C LYS A 361 3.99 6.53 -22.11
N SER A 362 3.36 6.72 -23.26
CA SER A 362 2.26 5.88 -23.74
C SER A 362 2.70 4.45 -24.13
N LEU A 363 3.95 4.25 -24.59
CA LEU A 363 4.51 2.92 -24.81
C LEU A 363 4.71 2.14 -23.50
N SER A 364 5.16 2.82 -22.43
CA SER A 364 5.27 2.23 -21.08
C SER A 364 3.89 1.87 -20.53
N THR A 365 2.90 2.77 -20.63
CA THR A 365 1.51 2.48 -20.26
C THR A 365 0.96 1.26 -21.04
N LEU A 366 1.22 1.18 -22.36
CA LEU A 366 0.80 0.05 -23.19
C LEU A 366 1.46 -1.29 -22.81
N GLU A 367 2.72 -1.27 -22.34
CA GLU A 367 3.39 -2.47 -21.83
C GLU A 367 2.71 -2.99 -20.56
N SER A 368 2.50 -2.12 -19.57
CA SER A 368 1.77 -2.46 -18.34
C SER A 368 0.36 -2.97 -18.66
N PHE A 369 -0.29 -2.41 -19.68
CA PHE A 369 -1.61 -2.83 -20.16
C PHE A 369 -1.56 -4.25 -20.77
N LEU A 370 -0.58 -4.55 -21.63
CA LEU A 370 -0.36 -5.90 -22.19
C LEU A 370 -0.01 -6.96 -21.12
N MET A 371 0.73 -6.55 -20.08
CA MET A 371 1.08 -7.39 -18.93
C MET A 371 -0.08 -7.61 -17.95
N LEU A 372 -1.21 -6.90 -18.10
CA LEU A 372 -2.29 -6.79 -17.12
C LEU A 372 -1.80 -6.33 -15.73
N LYS A 373 -0.82 -5.41 -15.72
CA LYS A 373 -0.21 -4.76 -14.54
C LYS A 373 -0.49 -3.25 -14.47
N LEU A 374 -1.40 -2.74 -15.28
CA LEU A 374 -1.80 -1.33 -15.28
C LEU A 374 -2.48 -0.94 -13.95
N ALA A 375 -2.06 0.16 -13.33
CA ALA A 375 -2.76 0.73 -12.19
C ALA A 375 -4.12 1.32 -12.62
N PRO A 376 -5.13 1.43 -11.73
CA PRO A 376 -6.38 2.11 -12.05
C PRO A 376 -6.17 3.54 -12.57
N GLU A 377 -5.24 4.29 -11.99
CA GLU A 377 -4.81 5.64 -12.42
C GLU A 377 -4.27 5.65 -13.86
N ASP A 378 -3.42 4.69 -14.21
CA ASP A 378 -2.86 4.58 -15.56
C ASP A 378 -3.95 4.16 -16.59
N PHE A 379 -4.98 3.43 -16.16
CA PHE A 379 -6.13 3.09 -16.99
C PHE A 379 -7.11 4.25 -17.19
N ASP A 380 -7.33 5.07 -16.16
CA ASP A 380 -8.05 6.35 -16.27
C ASP A 380 -7.31 7.27 -17.26
N TYR A 381 -6.00 7.45 -17.10
CA TYR A 381 -5.13 8.20 -18.03
C TYR A 381 -5.21 7.66 -19.46
N TYR A 382 -5.18 6.32 -19.65
CA TYR A 382 -5.35 5.68 -20.95
C TYR A 382 -6.71 6.03 -21.58
N LYS A 383 -7.81 5.95 -20.80
CA LYS A 383 -9.17 6.27 -21.27
C LYS A 383 -9.32 7.72 -21.71
N GLU A 384 -8.75 8.66 -20.96
CA GLU A 384 -8.76 10.09 -21.32
C GLU A 384 -7.86 10.40 -22.53
N ASN A 385 -6.79 9.64 -22.73
CA ASN A 385 -5.75 9.94 -23.72
C ASN A 385 -5.61 8.89 -24.83
N LYS A 386 -6.66 8.11 -25.16
CA LYS A 386 -6.65 7.10 -26.24
C LYS A 386 -6.06 7.58 -27.58
N LYS A 387 -6.21 8.87 -27.90
CA LYS A 387 -5.60 9.56 -29.07
C LYS A 387 -4.06 9.40 -29.13
N ASP A 388 -3.40 9.32 -27.98
CA ASP A 388 -1.95 9.24 -27.85
C ASP A 388 -1.44 7.79 -27.98
N PHE A 389 -2.35 6.80 -28.11
CA PHE A 389 -2.06 5.37 -28.29
C PHE A 389 -2.16 4.90 -29.76
N LEU A 390 -2.12 5.83 -30.71
CA LEU A 390 -2.21 5.53 -32.14
C LEU A 390 -0.86 5.04 -32.70
N LEU A 391 -0.60 3.73 -32.61
CA LEU A 391 0.64 3.09 -33.10
C LEU A 391 1.03 3.45 -34.55
N LYS A 392 0.05 3.74 -35.43
CA LYS A 392 0.29 4.22 -36.80
C LYS A 392 0.99 5.58 -36.82
N GLU A 393 0.63 6.47 -35.91
CA GLU A 393 1.24 7.80 -35.76
C GLU A 393 2.61 7.69 -35.11
N TRP A 394 2.76 6.83 -34.09
CA TRP A 394 4.07 6.47 -33.52
C TRP A 394 5.03 5.96 -34.60
N LYS A 395 4.59 5.01 -35.45
CA LYS A 395 5.37 4.48 -36.59
C LYS A 395 5.76 5.58 -37.56
N SER A 396 4.86 6.50 -37.88
CA SER A 396 5.11 7.65 -38.76
C SER A 396 6.15 8.61 -38.17
N PHE A 397 5.96 9.05 -36.92
CA PHE A 397 6.87 9.94 -36.22
C PHE A 397 8.26 9.33 -36.05
N LEU A 398 8.36 8.14 -35.48
CA LEU A 398 9.64 7.51 -35.18
C LEU A 398 10.41 7.20 -36.47
N ARG A 399 9.78 6.65 -37.53
CA ARG A 399 10.46 6.41 -38.82
C ARG A 399 10.94 7.73 -39.46
N LYS A 400 10.17 8.82 -39.33
CA LYS A 400 10.57 10.17 -39.80
C LYS A 400 11.78 10.71 -39.04
N GLN A 401 11.84 10.55 -37.72
CA GLN A 401 13.01 10.98 -36.94
C GLN A 401 14.22 10.04 -37.18
N SER A 402 14.02 8.72 -37.24
CA SER A 402 15.09 7.77 -37.54
C SER A 402 15.79 8.08 -38.86
N LYS A 403 15.02 8.40 -39.92
CA LYS A 403 15.58 8.87 -41.21
C LYS A 403 16.36 10.19 -41.10
N ARG A 404 15.98 11.09 -40.18
CA ARG A 404 16.65 12.38 -39.98
C ARG A 404 18.00 12.26 -39.28
N PHE A 405 18.17 11.26 -38.41
CA PHE A 405 19.39 11.03 -37.62
C PHE A 405 20.20 9.82 -38.11
N ASP A 406 19.92 9.32 -39.32
CA ASP A 406 20.52 8.12 -39.94
C ASP A 406 20.51 6.86 -39.06
N ILE A 407 19.43 6.70 -38.29
CA ILE A 407 19.21 5.56 -37.41
C ILE A 407 18.43 4.49 -38.16
N ALA A 408 18.92 3.25 -38.17
CA ALA A 408 18.10 2.08 -38.54
C ALA A 408 17.04 1.80 -37.45
N PRO A 409 15.73 1.99 -37.74
CA PRO A 409 14.66 1.69 -36.80
C PRO A 409 14.44 0.17 -36.71
N THR A 410 14.01 -0.31 -35.55
CA THR A 410 13.65 -1.72 -35.30
C THR A 410 12.13 -1.91 -35.18
N ILE A 411 11.35 -0.98 -35.74
CA ILE A 411 9.89 -0.91 -35.55
C ILE A 411 9.20 -1.87 -36.53
N PRO A 412 8.41 -2.85 -36.04
CA PRO A 412 7.68 -3.81 -36.87
C PRO A 412 6.83 -3.17 -37.97
N ASP A 413 6.83 -3.77 -39.17
CA ASP A 413 5.98 -3.32 -40.28
C ASP A 413 4.50 -3.63 -40.05
N ASP A 414 4.17 -4.77 -39.44
CA ASP A 414 2.84 -5.03 -38.90
C ASP A 414 2.76 -4.73 -37.39
N THR A 415 1.60 -4.29 -36.93
CA THR A 415 1.23 -4.04 -35.53
C THR A 415 -0.24 -4.40 -35.25
N SER A 416 -0.91 -5.08 -36.20
CA SER A 416 -2.26 -5.67 -36.11
C SER A 416 -2.53 -6.32 -34.75
N ILE A 417 -1.63 -7.21 -34.33
CA ILE A 417 -1.67 -7.99 -33.09
C ILE A 417 -1.88 -7.15 -31.82
N ILE A 418 -1.46 -5.88 -31.81
CA ILE A 418 -1.75 -4.93 -30.72
C ILE A 418 -3.08 -4.21 -30.99
N THR A 419 -3.25 -3.60 -32.16
CA THR A 419 -4.38 -2.71 -32.45
C THR A 419 -5.73 -3.42 -32.53
N GLU A 420 -5.75 -4.69 -32.93
CA GLU A 420 -6.96 -5.52 -33.05
C GLU A 420 -7.39 -6.13 -31.71
N ASN A 421 -6.45 -6.29 -30.76
CA ASN A 421 -6.71 -6.85 -29.45
C ASN A 421 -6.81 -5.80 -28.33
N LEU A 422 -6.65 -4.50 -28.64
CA LEU A 422 -6.66 -3.42 -27.64
C LEU A 422 -7.98 -3.35 -26.84
N SER A 423 -9.11 -3.63 -27.49
CA SER A 423 -10.42 -3.73 -26.81
C SER A 423 -10.54 -4.94 -25.88
N ILE A 424 -9.78 -6.02 -26.09
CA ILE A 424 -9.71 -7.16 -25.17
C ILE A 424 -8.99 -6.75 -23.88
N LEU A 425 -7.93 -5.92 -24.00
CA LEU A 425 -7.27 -5.33 -22.84
C LEU A 425 -8.22 -4.39 -22.10
N GLU A 426 -8.94 -3.50 -22.79
CA GLU A 426 -9.95 -2.63 -22.16
C GLU A 426 -11.00 -3.41 -21.37
N SER A 427 -11.58 -4.46 -21.97
CA SER A 427 -12.59 -5.30 -21.32
C SER A 427 -12.10 -5.97 -20.04
N PHE A 428 -10.80 -6.27 -19.90
CA PHE A 428 -10.26 -6.87 -18.66
C PHE A 428 -10.49 -5.95 -17.46
N TYR A 429 -10.16 -4.67 -17.61
CA TYR A 429 -10.24 -3.67 -16.55
C TYR A 429 -11.69 -3.22 -16.33
N GLU A 430 -12.48 -3.07 -17.40
CA GLU A 430 -13.90 -2.75 -17.26
C GLU A 430 -14.69 -3.85 -16.55
N THR A 431 -14.36 -5.12 -16.77
CA THR A 431 -15.00 -6.24 -16.07
C THR A 431 -14.44 -6.44 -14.65
N ALA A 432 -13.17 -6.08 -14.40
CA ALA A 432 -12.67 -5.96 -13.03
C ALA A 432 -13.43 -4.91 -12.20
N PHE A 433 -13.78 -3.75 -12.80
CA PHE A 433 -14.61 -2.76 -12.10
C PHE A 433 -16.06 -3.22 -11.87
N LYS A 434 -16.67 -3.96 -12.81
CA LYS A 434 -17.98 -4.62 -12.56
C LYS A 434 -17.90 -5.59 -11.38
N ARG A 435 -16.77 -6.29 -11.20
CA ARG A 435 -16.55 -7.19 -10.05
C ARG A 435 -16.56 -6.41 -8.72
N ASP A 436 -16.06 -5.17 -8.66
CA ASP A 436 -16.16 -4.33 -7.45
C ASP A 436 -17.61 -4.03 -7.02
N ASP A 437 -18.46 -3.65 -7.99
CA ASP A 437 -19.88 -3.38 -7.73
C ASP A 437 -20.58 -4.65 -7.21
N ALA A 438 -20.21 -5.82 -7.76
CA ALA A 438 -20.69 -7.11 -7.31
C ALA A 438 -20.15 -7.50 -5.92
N PHE A 439 -18.86 -7.28 -5.65
CA PHE A 439 -18.19 -7.53 -4.38
C PHE A 439 -18.88 -6.77 -3.26
N LEU A 440 -19.13 -5.45 -3.43
CA LEU A 440 -19.82 -4.66 -2.41
C LEU A 440 -21.25 -5.17 -2.18
N ARG A 441 -22.03 -5.31 -3.26
CA ARG A 441 -23.42 -5.81 -3.20
C ARG A 441 -23.52 -7.15 -2.47
N ASN A 442 -22.59 -8.07 -2.76
CA ASN A 442 -22.55 -9.39 -2.15
C ASN A 442 -22.05 -9.31 -0.70
N SER A 443 -20.99 -8.55 -0.41
CA SER A 443 -20.47 -8.29 0.94
C SER A 443 -21.57 -7.80 1.89
N LEU A 444 -22.32 -6.77 1.48
CA LEU A 444 -23.42 -6.22 2.28
C LEU A 444 -24.47 -7.28 2.60
N LYS A 445 -24.90 -8.05 1.59
CA LYS A 445 -25.90 -9.13 1.71
C LYS A 445 -25.42 -10.27 2.62
N LYS A 446 -24.14 -10.64 2.56
CA LYS A 446 -23.55 -11.68 3.42
C LYS A 446 -23.45 -11.19 4.88
N MET A 447 -23.04 -9.94 5.11
CA MET A 447 -23.05 -9.33 6.44
C MET A 447 -24.45 -9.28 7.06
N ASP A 448 -25.48 -8.92 6.29
CA ASP A 448 -26.88 -8.92 6.76
C ASP A 448 -27.40 -10.33 7.08
N LYS A 449 -27.04 -11.33 6.25
CA LYS A 449 -27.34 -12.75 6.48
C LYS A 449 -26.73 -13.26 7.79
N GLU A 450 -25.48 -12.89 8.07
CA GLU A 450 -24.75 -13.33 9.26
C GLU A 450 -25.04 -12.50 10.51
N GLY A 451 -25.76 -11.39 10.39
CA GLY A 451 -26.11 -10.47 11.48
C GLY A 451 -24.95 -9.60 11.97
N GLU A 452 -23.83 -9.55 11.25
CA GLU A 452 -22.58 -8.94 11.71
C GLU A 452 -22.31 -7.58 11.07
N LYS A 453 -22.00 -6.58 11.90
CA LYS A 453 -21.70 -5.20 11.45
C LYS A 453 -20.26 -5.00 10.98
N ILE A 454 -19.34 -5.90 11.34
CA ILE A 454 -17.90 -5.79 11.08
C ILE A 454 -17.44 -7.04 10.33
N ALA A 455 -16.72 -6.86 9.23
CA ALA A 455 -16.17 -7.96 8.44
C ALA A 455 -14.78 -7.61 7.89
N PHE A 456 -13.95 -8.63 7.69
CA PHE A 456 -12.81 -8.55 6.80
C PHE A 456 -13.29 -8.62 5.35
N LEU A 457 -12.68 -7.82 4.49
CA LEU A 457 -12.78 -7.95 3.04
C LEU A 457 -11.37 -8.17 2.48
N ILE A 458 -11.21 -9.19 1.64
CA ILE A 458 -9.92 -9.58 1.09
C ILE A 458 -10.03 -9.59 -0.43
N THR A 459 -9.28 -8.69 -1.09
CA THR A 459 -9.23 -8.56 -2.55
C THR A 459 -7.81 -8.20 -2.99
N GLY A 460 -7.49 -8.46 -4.26
CA GLY A 460 -6.27 -7.96 -4.88
C GLY A 460 -6.18 -6.43 -4.83
N GLY A 461 -4.95 -5.91 -4.67
CA GLY A 461 -4.70 -4.47 -4.47
C GLY A 461 -5.31 -3.53 -5.53
N PHE A 462 -5.50 -4.00 -6.77
CA PHE A 462 -6.15 -3.24 -7.86
C PHE A 462 -7.54 -2.71 -7.49
N HIS A 463 -8.35 -3.54 -6.86
CA HIS A 463 -9.76 -3.27 -6.53
C HIS A 463 -9.94 -2.11 -5.52
N THR A 464 -8.90 -1.82 -4.73
CA THR A 464 -8.91 -0.85 -3.62
C THR A 464 -9.45 0.53 -3.99
N LYS A 465 -9.04 1.13 -5.12
CA LYS A 465 -9.47 2.50 -5.49
C LYS A 465 -10.98 2.58 -5.67
N ASN A 466 -11.55 1.64 -6.43
CA ASN A 466 -12.95 1.65 -6.81
C ASN A 466 -13.84 1.18 -5.65
N LEU A 467 -13.42 0.16 -4.90
CA LEU A 467 -14.08 -0.27 -3.67
C LEU A 467 -14.21 0.87 -2.65
N LYS A 468 -13.15 1.66 -2.42
CA LYS A 468 -13.22 2.85 -1.54
C LYS A 468 -14.25 3.88 -2.00
N ARG A 469 -14.27 4.20 -3.30
CA ARG A 469 -15.28 5.10 -3.90
C ARG A 469 -16.69 4.58 -3.64
N LEU A 470 -16.91 3.28 -3.76
CA LEU A 470 -18.18 2.63 -3.50
C LEU A 470 -18.54 2.65 -2.00
N PHE A 471 -17.60 2.36 -1.09
CA PHE A 471 -17.82 2.46 0.36
C PHE A 471 -18.20 3.87 0.81
N MET A 472 -17.53 4.90 0.28
CA MET A 472 -17.86 6.29 0.58
C MET A 472 -19.26 6.67 0.07
N ALA A 473 -19.66 6.19 -1.11
CA ALA A 473 -20.99 6.42 -1.66
C ALA A 473 -22.11 5.77 -0.82
N ASP A 474 -21.91 4.52 -0.41
CA ASP A 474 -22.87 3.74 0.40
C ASP A 474 -22.79 4.05 1.91
N LYS A 475 -21.92 4.99 2.33
CA LYS A 475 -21.70 5.42 3.73
C LYS A 475 -21.27 4.26 4.65
N ILE A 476 -20.35 3.46 4.14
CA ILE A 476 -19.70 2.36 4.87
C ILE A 476 -18.40 2.90 5.46
N SER A 477 -18.20 2.67 6.76
CA SER A 477 -16.92 2.99 7.40
C SER A 477 -15.91 1.91 7.03
N PHE A 478 -14.66 2.28 6.76
CA PHE A 478 -13.64 1.31 6.36
C PHE A 478 -12.25 1.68 6.86
N LEU A 479 -11.35 0.71 6.84
CA LEU A 479 -9.92 0.93 6.90
C LEU A 479 -9.20 0.01 5.93
N ILE A 480 -8.11 0.50 5.34
CA ILE A 480 -7.32 -0.20 4.32
C ILE A 480 -6.04 -0.73 4.97
N ILE A 481 -5.76 -2.02 4.84
CA ILE A 481 -4.53 -2.65 5.33
C ILE A 481 -3.72 -3.21 4.17
N THR A 482 -2.45 -2.84 4.09
CA THR A 482 -1.46 -3.52 3.24
C THR A 482 -0.59 -4.42 4.12
N PRO A 483 -0.54 -5.74 3.87
CA PRO A 483 0.48 -6.61 4.46
C PRO A 483 1.90 -6.13 4.11
N ARG A 484 2.83 -6.28 5.03
CA ARG A 484 4.24 -5.95 4.81
C ARG A 484 4.84 -6.94 3.81
N LEU A 485 5.70 -6.43 2.94
CA LEU A 485 6.44 -7.19 1.96
C LEU A 485 7.88 -6.65 1.81
N THR A 486 8.83 -7.54 1.54
CA THR A 486 10.23 -7.22 1.20
C THR A 486 10.76 -8.00 0.00
N GLN A 487 9.94 -8.83 -0.64
CA GLN A 487 10.30 -9.68 -1.80
C GLN A 487 9.30 -9.52 -2.95
N GLU A 488 9.78 -9.47 -4.20
CA GLU A 488 8.91 -9.45 -5.38
C GLU A 488 8.01 -10.70 -5.46
N THR A 489 6.79 -10.54 -5.99
CA THR A 489 5.89 -11.65 -6.29
C THR A 489 6.33 -12.39 -7.56
N ASP A 490 6.57 -13.70 -7.45
CA ASP A 490 6.79 -14.57 -8.61
C ASP A 490 5.53 -14.61 -9.50
N TYR A 491 5.58 -13.84 -10.60
CA TYR A 491 4.51 -13.79 -11.59
C TYR A 491 4.29 -15.13 -12.31
N GLN A 492 5.30 -16.00 -12.41
CA GLN A 492 5.15 -17.34 -13.00
C GLN A 492 4.51 -18.34 -12.02
N LEU A 493 4.64 -18.12 -10.71
CA LEU A 493 3.84 -18.82 -9.71
C LEU A 493 2.39 -18.32 -9.75
N TYR A 494 2.17 -17.01 -9.72
CA TYR A 494 0.84 -16.41 -9.78
C TYR A 494 0.04 -16.83 -11.03
N ASP A 495 0.60 -16.67 -12.23
CA ASP A 495 -0.06 -17.04 -13.49
C ASP A 495 -0.41 -18.55 -13.56
N ARG A 496 0.46 -19.40 -13.00
CA ARG A 496 0.24 -20.85 -12.90
C ARG A 496 -0.91 -21.18 -11.94
N ILE A 497 -0.85 -20.67 -10.71
CA ILE A 497 -1.87 -20.89 -9.68
C ILE A 497 -3.23 -20.36 -10.14
N LEU A 498 -3.28 -19.19 -10.77
CA LEU A 498 -4.52 -18.62 -11.32
C LEU A 498 -5.12 -19.52 -12.42
N LYS A 499 -4.28 -20.05 -13.31
CA LYS A 499 -4.71 -20.98 -14.38
C LYS A 499 -5.08 -22.38 -13.86
N GLU A 500 -4.43 -22.86 -12.81
CA GLU A 500 -4.70 -24.17 -12.22
C GLU A 500 -5.97 -24.14 -11.36
N SER A 501 -6.09 -23.18 -10.45
CA SER A 501 -7.31 -22.95 -9.66
C SER A 501 -8.53 -22.68 -10.54
N TYR A 502 -8.37 -21.97 -11.66
CA TYR A 502 -9.46 -21.78 -12.63
C TYR A 502 -9.92 -23.12 -13.26
N LYS A 503 -8.99 -23.98 -13.69
CA LYS A 503 -9.32 -25.29 -14.30
C LYS A 503 -9.96 -26.27 -13.32
N THR A 504 -9.66 -26.17 -12.03
CA THR A 504 -10.21 -27.04 -10.98
C THR A 504 -11.39 -26.42 -10.23
N ARG A 505 -11.80 -25.20 -10.59
CA ARG A 505 -12.90 -24.47 -9.92
C ARG A 505 -14.24 -25.18 -10.12
N ILE A 506 -14.70 -25.81 -9.05
CA ILE A 506 -16.08 -26.27 -8.93
C ILE A 506 -16.93 -25.09 -8.45
N TRP A 507 -17.98 -24.78 -9.21
CA TRP A 507 -19.05 -23.90 -8.77
C TRP A 507 -20.11 -24.79 -8.12
N ASP A 508 -20.32 -24.67 -6.81
CA ASP A 508 -21.54 -25.22 -6.21
C ASP A 508 -22.75 -24.41 -6.73
N GLU A 509 -23.89 -25.08 -6.97
CA GLU A 509 -25.15 -24.48 -7.45
C GLU A 509 -26.13 -24.17 -6.32
#